data_AF-A0A3D4JZF6-F1
#
_entry.id   AF-A0A3D4JZF6-F1
#
_cell.length_a   1.000
_cell.length_b   1.000
_cell.length_c   1.000
_cell.angle_alpha   90.00
_cell.angle_beta   90.00
_cell.angle_gamma   90.00
#
_symmetry.space_group_name_H-M   'P 1'
#
loop_
_entity.id
_entity.type
_entity.pdbx_description
1 polymer ?
#
loop_
_entity_poly.entity_id
_entity_poly.type
_entity_poly.pdbx_seq_one_letter_code
_entity_poly.pdbx_strand_id
1 'polypeptide(L)'
;TAGNSSSANSTGFSTSILGYIPVKTSQRAVPATFGGVSVTERGCKKWSGTGANGHTYCAYQLGGAKNFYDTFTFAKQVGGYISTITSNAERTFIYNNLLSNTTGYSLNNSIWIGYNKVAYPGNSNQFTWITGEDWTIDWTTSPNSTPQNFFATGEPNNSGGTEGSCHIFPTSVNSSRQWNDLTGSLTVSGGVSFDQVILEFNED
;
A
#
# COMPACT_ATOMS: atom_id res chain seq x y z
N THR A 1 -19.51 -12.00 -31.50
CA THR A 1 -18.44 -12.38 -30.56
C THR A 1 -17.96 -11.10 -29.91
N ALA A 2 -18.42 -10.80 -28.70
CA ALA A 2 -18.04 -9.57 -27.99
C ALA A 2 -16.63 -9.77 -27.43
N GLY A 3 -15.64 -9.10 -28.03
CA GLY A 3 -14.27 -9.10 -27.57
C GLY A 3 -14.19 -8.37 -26.23
N ASN A 4 -13.79 -9.11 -25.19
CA ASN A 4 -13.41 -8.59 -23.90
C ASN A 4 -12.16 -7.71 -24.10
N SER A 5 -12.33 -6.39 -24.11
CA SER A 5 -11.22 -5.45 -24.11
C SER A 5 -10.56 -5.47 -22.73
N SER A 6 -9.69 -6.46 -22.49
CA SER A 6 -8.71 -6.41 -21.41
C SER A 6 -7.76 -5.26 -21.73
N SER A 7 -8.02 -4.08 -21.19
CA SER A 7 -7.09 -2.96 -21.20
C SER A 7 -5.94 -3.25 -20.23
N ALA A 8 -5.08 -4.19 -20.60
CA ALA A 8 -3.75 -4.31 -20.03
C ALA A 8 -2.91 -3.19 -20.67
N ASN A 9 -2.85 -2.03 -20.03
CA ASN A 9 -1.95 -0.96 -20.45
C ASN A 9 -1.55 -0.06 -19.27
N SER A 10 -0.73 -0.62 -18.38
CA SER A 10 0.55 -0.08 -17.88
C SER A 10 1.08 -1.06 -16.83
N THR A 11 2.38 -1.40 -16.87
CA THR A 11 3.17 -1.95 -15.74
C THR A 11 2.76 -3.26 -15.03
N GLY A 12 1.68 -3.95 -15.42
CA GLY A 12 1.24 -5.19 -14.75
C GLY A 12 0.06 -5.01 -13.78
N PHE A 13 -0.53 -3.81 -13.74
CA PHE A 13 -1.72 -3.52 -12.94
C PHE A 13 -2.96 -4.29 -13.45
N SER A 14 -3.70 -4.92 -12.52
CA SER A 14 -4.87 -5.76 -12.81
C SER A 14 -6.08 -5.37 -11.96
N THR A 15 -7.07 -4.75 -12.61
CA THR A 15 -8.38 -4.45 -11.99
C THR A 15 -9.16 -5.70 -11.59
N SER A 16 -8.92 -6.84 -12.26
CA SER A 16 -9.54 -8.11 -11.89
C SER A 16 -8.97 -8.70 -10.60
N ILE A 17 -7.66 -8.51 -10.35
CA ILE A 17 -7.03 -8.92 -9.09
C ILE A 17 -7.47 -7.97 -7.97
N LEU A 18 -7.48 -6.66 -8.25
CA LEU A 18 -7.96 -5.65 -7.30
C LEU A 18 -9.46 -5.78 -6.98
N GLY A 19 -10.27 -6.28 -7.91
CA GLY A 19 -11.70 -6.49 -7.75
C GLY A 19 -12.57 -5.25 -7.95
N TYR A 20 -11.99 -4.15 -8.46
CA TYR A 20 -12.71 -2.96 -8.92
C TYR A 20 -11.82 -2.12 -9.84
N ILE A 21 -12.43 -1.14 -10.52
CA ILE A 21 -11.73 -0.17 -11.36
C ILE A 21 -11.53 1.10 -10.52
N PRO A 22 -10.29 1.49 -10.18
CA PRO A 22 -10.02 2.78 -9.55
C PRO A 22 -10.41 3.93 -10.47
N VAL A 23 -10.70 5.09 -9.87
CA VAL A 23 -10.94 6.34 -10.59
C VAL A 23 -9.68 7.18 -10.62
N LYS A 24 -9.64 8.20 -11.48
CA LYS A 24 -8.57 9.21 -11.45
C LYS A 24 -8.59 9.96 -10.12
N THR A 25 -7.45 10.38 -9.58
CA THR A 25 -7.46 11.10 -8.29
C THR A 25 -8.25 12.41 -8.40
N SER A 26 -8.30 13.06 -9.56
CA SER A 26 -9.19 14.21 -9.85
C SER A 26 -10.69 13.91 -9.74
N GLN A 27 -11.09 12.63 -9.77
CA GLN A 27 -12.46 12.15 -9.65
C GLN A 27 -12.73 11.48 -8.29
N ARG A 28 -11.76 11.48 -7.37
CA ARG A 28 -11.90 10.84 -6.06
C ARG A 28 -13.03 11.46 -5.24
N ALA A 29 -13.70 10.63 -4.45
CA ALA A 29 -14.76 11.06 -3.56
C ALA A 29 -14.35 10.76 -2.10
N VAL A 30 -13.70 11.73 -1.45
CA VAL A 30 -13.29 11.57 -0.05
C VAL A 30 -14.49 11.81 0.87
N PRO A 31 -14.97 10.79 1.60
CA PRO A 31 -16.09 10.98 2.50
C PRO A 31 -15.63 11.78 3.73
N ALA A 32 -16.51 12.58 4.34
CA ALA A 32 -16.19 13.27 5.59
C ALA A 32 -16.01 12.30 6.77
N THR A 33 -16.64 11.13 6.70
CA THR A 33 -16.54 10.07 7.70
C THR A 33 -16.44 8.69 7.06
N PHE A 34 -15.77 7.77 7.74
CA PHE A 34 -15.67 6.37 7.33
C PHE A 34 -15.75 5.46 8.56
N GLY A 35 -16.70 4.52 8.57
CA GLY A 35 -16.91 3.61 9.69
C GLY A 35 -17.02 4.35 11.03
N GLY A 36 -17.82 5.43 11.08
CA GLY A 36 -18.13 6.20 12.28
C GLY A 36 -17.07 7.22 12.74
N VAL A 37 -15.92 7.32 12.08
CA VAL A 37 -14.85 8.27 12.44
C VAL A 37 -14.64 9.32 11.36
N SER A 38 -14.05 10.46 11.73
CA SER A 38 -13.67 11.51 10.78
C SER A 38 -12.62 11.03 9.78
N VAL A 39 -12.60 11.64 8.61
CA VAL A 39 -11.58 11.46 7.58
C VAL A 39 -11.01 12.84 7.24
N THR A 40 -9.70 12.97 7.28
CA THR A 40 -8.99 14.19 6.94
C THR A 40 -7.92 13.88 5.90
N GLU A 41 -8.05 14.44 4.69
CA GLU A 41 -6.98 14.41 3.69
C GLU A 41 -5.84 15.32 4.15
N ARG A 42 -4.62 14.78 4.20
CA ARG A 42 -3.39 15.53 4.52
C ARG A 42 -2.76 16.15 3.27
N GLY A 43 -2.97 15.52 2.12
CA GLY A 43 -2.55 15.99 0.81
C GLY A 43 -2.14 14.86 -0.10
N CYS A 44 -1.80 15.20 -1.35
CA CYS A 44 -1.38 14.25 -2.37
C CYS A 44 -0.06 14.65 -3.04
N LYS A 45 0.69 13.65 -3.49
CA LYS A 45 1.91 13.81 -4.28
C LYS A 45 1.88 12.88 -5.49
N LYS A 46 2.03 13.45 -6.68
CA LYS A 46 2.22 12.70 -7.92
C LYS A 46 3.70 12.34 -8.10
N TRP A 47 3.99 11.08 -8.38
CA TRP A 47 5.32 10.67 -8.78
C TRP A 47 5.44 10.81 -10.30
N SER A 48 6.07 11.90 -10.75
CA SER A 48 6.25 12.21 -12.17
C SER A 48 7.71 12.43 -12.54
N GLY A 49 8.04 12.26 -13.81
CA GLY A 49 9.38 12.47 -14.36
C GLY A 49 10.05 11.15 -14.76
N THR A 50 11.34 11.22 -15.08
CA THR A 50 12.11 10.06 -15.53
C THR A 50 12.17 8.98 -14.44
N GLY A 51 11.74 7.77 -14.77
CA GLY A 51 11.75 6.62 -13.86
C GLY A 51 10.60 6.59 -12.85
N ALA A 52 9.62 7.49 -12.95
CA ALA A 52 8.41 7.49 -12.13
C ALA A 52 7.30 6.63 -12.77
N ASN A 53 6.37 6.14 -11.95
CA ASN A 53 5.20 5.38 -12.43
C ASN A 53 4.02 6.28 -12.86
N GLY A 54 4.07 7.59 -12.62
CA GLY A 54 3.00 8.51 -12.98
C GLY A 54 1.81 8.51 -12.01
N HIS A 55 1.84 7.70 -10.97
CA HIS A 55 0.74 7.55 -10.02
C HIS A 55 0.72 8.70 -9.01
N THR A 56 -0.44 8.94 -8.40
CA THR A 56 -0.62 9.87 -7.30
C THR A 56 -0.88 9.13 -6.01
N TYR A 57 -0.21 9.59 -4.94
CA TYR A 57 -0.35 9.05 -3.60
C TYR A 57 -0.95 10.11 -2.69
N CYS A 58 -2.08 9.80 -2.06
CA CYS A 58 -2.79 10.69 -1.15
C CYS A 58 -2.76 10.14 0.27
N ALA A 59 -2.40 11.01 1.22
CA ALA A 59 -2.32 10.70 2.63
C ALA A 59 -3.60 11.11 3.36
N TYR A 60 -4.09 10.24 4.24
CA TYR A 60 -5.29 10.45 5.04
C TYR A 60 -5.03 10.16 6.52
N GLN A 61 -5.64 10.96 7.38
CA GLN A 61 -5.82 10.67 8.80
C GLN A 61 -7.27 10.27 9.04
N LEU A 62 -7.46 9.15 9.73
CA LEU A 62 -8.74 8.70 10.23
C LEU A 62 -8.86 9.06 11.72
N GLY A 63 -10.07 9.37 12.18
CA GLY A 63 -10.35 9.66 13.59
C GLY A 63 -10.32 8.41 14.50
N GLY A 64 -9.99 7.25 13.97
CA GLY A 64 -9.84 6.00 14.71
C GLY A 64 -9.18 4.92 13.87
N ALA A 65 -8.59 3.94 14.54
CA ALA A 65 -7.82 2.89 13.93
C ALA A 65 -8.68 1.95 13.07
N LYS A 66 -8.11 1.49 11.94
CA LYS A 66 -8.74 0.57 10.99
C LYS A 66 -7.85 -0.64 10.73
N ASN A 67 -8.47 -1.79 10.54
CA ASN A 67 -7.76 -2.98 10.13
C ASN A 67 -7.51 -2.96 8.62
N PHE A 68 -6.77 -3.93 8.09
CA PHE A 68 -6.44 -3.98 6.65
C PHE A 68 -7.69 -3.97 5.76
N TYR A 69 -8.72 -4.73 6.14
CA TYR A 69 -9.95 -4.89 5.35
C TYR A 69 -10.82 -3.63 5.34
N ASP A 70 -10.87 -2.93 6.48
CA ASP A 70 -11.48 -1.61 6.59
C ASP A 70 -10.72 -0.60 5.73
N THR A 71 -9.38 -0.61 5.77
CA THR A 71 -8.55 0.27 4.93
C THR A 71 -8.76 -0.02 3.44
N PHE A 72 -8.90 -1.28 3.05
CA PHE A 72 -9.22 -1.67 1.67
C PHE A 72 -10.60 -1.13 1.25
N THR A 73 -11.59 -1.27 2.12
CA THR A 73 -12.95 -0.76 1.89
C THR A 73 -12.95 0.76 1.76
N PHE A 74 -12.19 1.45 2.63
CA PHE A 74 -12.00 2.90 2.54
C PHE A 74 -11.34 3.30 1.21
N ALA A 75 -10.27 2.61 0.81
CA ALA A 75 -9.58 2.86 -0.44
C ALA A 75 -10.53 2.78 -1.64
N LYS A 76 -11.30 1.70 -1.71
CA LYS A 76 -12.34 1.48 -2.72
C LYS A 76 -13.41 2.57 -2.71
N GLN A 77 -13.85 3.01 -1.54
CA GLN A 77 -14.85 4.08 -1.41
C GLN A 77 -14.34 5.43 -1.91
N VAL A 78 -13.07 5.77 -1.63
CA VAL A 78 -12.43 6.99 -2.14
C VAL A 78 -12.20 6.90 -3.66
N GLY A 79 -12.02 5.67 -4.17
CA GLY A 79 -11.82 5.35 -5.57
C GLY A 79 -10.36 5.10 -5.94
N GLY A 80 -9.45 5.06 -4.96
CA GLY A 80 -8.06 4.61 -5.13
C GLY A 80 -7.89 3.17 -4.67
N TYR A 81 -6.68 2.77 -4.31
CA TYR A 81 -6.36 1.49 -3.66
C TYR A 81 -5.29 1.68 -2.59
N ILE A 82 -5.11 0.71 -1.68
CA ILE A 82 -4.04 0.80 -0.67
C ILE A 82 -2.69 0.81 -1.40
N SER A 83 -1.82 1.75 -1.07
CA SER A 83 -0.55 1.95 -1.79
C SER A 83 0.26 0.66 -1.95
N THR A 84 0.74 0.47 -3.17
CA THR A 84 1.74 -0.53 -3.52
C THR A 84 3.14 0.08 -3.46
N ILE A 85 4.16 -0.77 -3.37
CA ILE A 85 5.57 -0.35 -3.35
C ILE A 85 6.40 -1.39 -4.12
N THR A 86 6.17 -1.45 -5.42
CA THR A 86 6.69 -2.46 -6.35
C THR A 86 8.19 -2.31 -6.66
N SER A 87 8.78 -1.14 -6.37
CA SER A 87 10.18 -0.84 -6.67
C SER A 87 10.90 -0.01 -5.60
N ASN A 88 12.24 -0.02 -5.67
CA ASN A 88 13.10 0.80 -4.80
C ASN A 88 12.90 2.30 -5.01
N ALA A 89 12.69 2.72 -6.25
CA ALA A 89 12.48 4.11 -6.61
C ALA A 89 11.13 4.60 -6.07
N GLU A 90 10.09 3.77 -6.16
CA GLU A 90 8.76 4.04 -5.59
C GLU A 90 8.81 4.16 -4.08
N ARG A 91 9.49 3.22 -3.41
CA ARG A 91 9.73 3.28 -1.96
C ARG A 91 10.40 4.59 -1.58
N THR A 92 11.48 4.94 -2.27
CA THR A 92 12.22 6.19 -2.03
C THR A 92 11.32 7.41 -2.21
N PHE A 93 10.48 7.42 -3.26
CA PHE A 93 9.53 8.50 -3.49
C PHE A 93 8.53 8.63 -2.34
N ILE A 94 7.84 7.53 -1.97
CA ILE A 94 6.83 7.53 -0.90
C ILE A 94 7.46 7.99 0.42
N TYR A 95 8.64 7.49 0.75
CA TYR A 95 9.29 7.79 2.03
C TYR A 95 9.72 9.25 2.10
N ASN A 96 10.27 9.80 1.03
CA ASN A 96 10.75 11.18 1.01
C ASN A 96 9.62 12.20 0.87
N ASN A 97 8.54 11.88 0.16
CA ASN A 97 7.51 12.84 -0.22
C ASN A 97 6.20 12.72 0.58
N LEU A 98 5.97 11.59 1.25
CA LEU A 98 4.78 11.39 2.08
C LEU A 98 5.14 11.12 3.56
N LEU A 99 6.08 10.21 3.82
CA LEU A 99 6.38 9.78 5.20
C LEU A 99 7.34 10.69 5.94
N SER A 100 8.22 11.40 5.23
CA SER A 100 9.17 12.32 5.86
C SER A 100 8.42 13.38 6.67
N ASN A 101 8.90 13.63 7.89
CA ASN A 101 8.35 14.64 8.79
C ASN A 101 8.47 16.08 8.23
N THR A 102 9.26 16.30 7.19
CA THR A 102 9.41 17.61 6.52
C THR A 102 8.30 17.90 5.50
N THR A 103 7.46 16.93 5.17
CA THR A 103 6.40 17.07 4.15
C THR A 103 5.19 17.85 4.64
N GLY A 104 5.02 17.95 5.96
CA GLY A 104 3.82 18.51 6.61
C GLY A 104 2.66 17.52 6.77
N TYR A 105 2.78 16.26 6.30
CA TYR A 105 1.73 15.25 6.47
C TYR A 105 1.76 14.55 7.83
N SER A 106 2.90 14.56 8.51
CA SER A 106 3.10 14.02 9.87
C SER A 106 2.67 12.54 10.02
N LEU A 107 3.04 11.71 9.06
CA LEU A 107 2.70 10.29 9.00
C LEU A 107 3.65 9.43 9.86
N ASN A 108 3.44 9.45 11.18
CA ASN A 108 4.29 8.76 12.14
C ASN A 108 3.75 7.40 12.61
N ASN A 109 2.47 7.12 12.37
CA ASN A 109 1.79 5.91 12.83
C ASN A 109 1.94 4.75 11.84
N SER A 110 1.43 3.59 12.22
CA SER A 110 1.47 2.38 11.40
C SER A 110 0.58 2.56 10.17
N ILE A 111 1.04 2.12 9.00
CA ILE A 111 0.30 2.28 7.73
C ILE A 111 0.24 0.94 7.00
N TRP A 112 -0.97 0.42 6.76
CA TRP A 112 -1.17 -0.75 5.91
C TRP A 112 -0.71 -0.47 4.48
N ILE A 113 -0.04 -1.44 3.85
CA ILE A 113 0.32 -1.40 2.42
C ILE A 113 -0.37 -2.54 1.69
N GLY A 114 -0.52 -2.40 0.38
CA GLY A 114 -1.26 -3.35 -0.47
C GLY A 114 -0.58 -4.71 -0.66
N TYR A 115 0.38 -5.12 0.17
CA TYR A 115 1.04 -6.42 0.06
C TYR A 115 0.40 -7.42 1.01
N ASN A 116 -0.16 -8.51 0.47
CA ASN A 116 -0.94 -9.46 1.26
C ASN A 116 -0.69 -10.92 0.85
N LYS A 117 -0.73 -11.84 1.82
CA LYS A 117 -0.63 -13.28 1.61
C LYS A 117 -1.95 -13.82 1.06
N VAL A 118 -1.95 -14.17 -0.22
CA VAL A 118 -3.09 -14.70 -0.94
C VAL A 118 -3.03 -16.23 -0.94
N ALA A 119 -4.17 -16.86 -0.65
CA ALA A 119 -4.35 -18.29 -0.81
C ALA A 119 -4.81 -18.59 -2.24
N TYR A 120 -3.97 -19.31 -2.99
CA TYR A 120 -4.30 -19.74 -4.34
C TYR A 120 -4.80 -21.19 -4.31
N PRO A 121 -5.99 -21.49 -4.85
CA PRO A 121 -6.51 -22.86 -4.87
C PRO A 121 -5.48 -23.84 -5.45
N GLY A 122 -5.17 -24.89 -4.68
CA GLY A 122 -4.21 -25.93 -5.09
C GLY A 122 -2.73 -25.53 -5.06
N ASN A 123 -2.38 -24.32 -4.59
CA ASN A 123 -1.01 -23.83 -4.53
C ASN A 123 -0.67 -23.31 -3.12
N SER A 124 0.62 -23.22 -2.81
CA SER A 124 1.07 -22.56 -1.59
C SER A 124 0.65 -21.10 -1.56
N ASN A 125 0.37 -20.58 -0.36
CA ASN A 125 0.09 -19.17 -0.19
C ASN A 125 1.32 -18.34 -0.58
N GLN A 126 1.08 -17.22 -1.26
CA GLN A 126 2.12 -16.32 -1.71
C GLN A 126 1.73 -14.90 -1.35
N PHE A 127 2.69 -14.07 -0.98
CA PHE A 127 2.41 -12.66 -0.88
C PHE A 127 2.30 -12.05 -2.29
N THR A 128 1.31 -11.19 -2.47
CA THR A 128 0.97 -10.56 -3.75
C THR A 128 0.53 -9.11 -3.48
N TRP A 129 0.87 -8.20 -4.38
CA TRP A 129 0.30 -6.85 -4.36
C TRP A 129 -1.19 -6.93 -4.72
N ILE A 130 -2.06 -6.15 -4.06
CA ILE A 130 -3.51 -6.15 -4.33
C ILE A 130 -3.86 -5.75 -5.77
N THR A 131 -2.92 -5.16 -6.51
CA THR A 131 -3.02 -4.81 -7.93
C THR A 131 -2.55 -5.91 -8.86
N GLY A 132 -1.91 -6.97 -8.34
CA GLY A 132 -1.30 -8.04 -9.12
C GLY A 132 0.04 -7.69 -9.77
N GLU A 133 0.56 -6.49 -9.51
CA GLU A 133 1.87 -6.07 -10.04
C GLU A 133 3.00 -6.92 -9.47
N ASP A 134 4.03 -7.15 -10.28
CA ASP A 134 5.23 -7.88 -9.88
C ASP A 134 6.27 -6.95 -9.23
N TRP A 135 7.16 -7.57 -8.47
CA TRP A 135 8.32 -6.89 -7.91
C TRP A 135 9.31 -6.48 -8.98
N THR A 136 9.89 -5.29 -8.84
CA THR A 136 11.16 -5.00 -9.50
C THR A 136 12.27 -5.81 -8.84
N ILE A 137 12.97 -6.62 -9.63
CA ILE A 137 14.14 -7.38 -9.19
C ILE A 137 15.36 -6.47 -9.20
N ASP A 138 16.10 -6.45 -8.09
CA ASP A 138 17.40 -5.79 -8.03
C ASP A 138 18.49 -6.69 -8.60
N TRP A 139 18.69 -6.59 -9.92
CA TRP A 139 19.73 -7.36 -10.63
C TRP A 139 21.16 -7.00 -10.21
N THR A 140 21.38 -5.88 -9.52
CA THR A 140 22.72 -5.49 -9.03
C THR A 140 23.20 -6.36 -7.87
N THR A 141 22.31 -7.12 -7.24
CA THR A 141 22.59 -8.05 -6.13
C THR A 141 22.93 -9.49 -6.60
N SER A 142 23.25 -9.66 -7.88
CA SER A 142 23.70 -10.93 -8.47
C SER A 142 24.92 -11.53 -7.73
N PRO A 143 24.99 -12.87 -7.53
CA PRO A 143 24.18 -13.93 -8.15
C PRO A 143 22.84 -14.23 -7.44
N ASN A 144 22.56 -13.62 -6.29
CA ASN A 144 21.34 -13.86 -5.52
C ASN A 144 20.38 -12.68 -5.65
N SER A 145 20.01 -12.32 -6.88
CA SER A 145 19.10 -11.21 -7.13
C SER A 145 17.82 -11.37 -6.32
N THR A 146 17.53 -10.39 -5.47
CA THR A 146 16.31 -10.41 -4.65
C THR A 146 15.27 -9.46 -5.24
N PRO A 147 13.96 -9.78 -5.10
CA PRO A 147 12.95 -8.75 -5.24
C PRO A 147 13.27 -7.66 -4.23
N GLN A 148 12.97 -6.42 -4.61
CA GLN A 148 13.02 -5.34 -3.65
C GLN A 148 12.24 -5.77 -2.40
N ASN A 149 12.83 -5.64 -1.23
CA ASN A 149 12.11 -5.86 0.01
C ASN A 149 12.62 -4.85 1.02
N PHE A 150 11.72 -4.39 1.88
CA PHE A 150 12.07 -3.43 2.92
C PHE A 150 11.54 -3.87 4.28
N PHE A 151 11.39 -5.17 4.45
CA PHE A 151 11.04 -5.78 5.73
C PHE A 151 12.12 -5.50 6.78
N ALA A 152 11.70 -5.41 8.03
CA ALA A 152 12.62 -5.34 9.16
C ALA A 152 13.38 -6.67 9.29
N THR A 153 14.51 -6.65 9.99
CA THR A 153 15.29 -7.87 10.25
C THR A 153 14.42 -8.91 10.96
N GLY A 154 14.31 -10.09 10.36
CA GLY A 154 13.47 -11.19 10.86
C GLY A 154 12.09 -11.26 10.21
N GLU A 155 11.66 -10.22 9.49
CA GLU A 155 10.35 -10.16 8.83
C GLU A 155 10.44 -10.49 7.32
N PRO A 156 9.34 -10.95 6.70
CA PRO A 156 8.10 -11.39 7.34
C PRO A 156 8.28 -12.72 8.08
N ASN A 157 7.82 -12.81 9.32
CA ASN A 157 8.05 -13.99 10.16
C ASN A 157 6.83 -14.93 10.25
N ASN A 158 5.65 -14.48 9.78
CA ASN A 158 4.40 -15.23 9.84
C ASN A 158 4.08 -15.77 11.25
N SER A 159 4.15 -14.89 12.24
CA SER A 159 4.02 -15.22 13.66
C SER A 159 2.72 -15.97 13.94
N GLY A 160 2.84 -17.12 14.61
CA GLY A 160 1.69 -17.98 14.90
C GLY A 160 0.99 -18.57 13.66
N GLY A 161 1.53 -18.37 12.45
CA GLY A 161 0.95 -18.81 11.18
C GLY A 161 -0.22 -17.97 10.68
N THR A 162 -0.56 -16.86 11.35
CA THR A 162 -1.77 -16.07 11.08
C THR A 162 -1.51 -14.73 10.41
N GLU A 163 -0.26 -14.38 10.17
CA GLU A 163 0.09 -13.11 9.54
C GLU A 163 0.01 -13.21 8.02
N GLY A 164 -0.45 -12.13 7.41
CA GLY A 164 -0.74 -12.09 5.99
C GLY A 164 -0.91 -10.70 5.43
N SER A 165 -1.21 -9.67 6.24
CA SER A 165 -1.25 -8.29 5.78
C SER A 165 0.05 -7.58 6.13
N CYS A 166 0.68 -6.90 5.18
CA CYS A 166 1.90 -6.16 5.45
C CYS A 166 1.63 -4.68 5.74
N HIS A 167 2.49 -4.09 6.56
CA HIS A 167 2.43 -2.68 6.90
C HIS A 167 3.82 -2.05 7.01
N ILE A 168 3.85 -0.73 7.02
CA ILE A 168 5.00 0.09 7.40
C ILE A 168 4.94 0.30 8.92
N PHE A 169 6.03 0.04 9.64
CA PHE A 169 6.13 0.29 11.08
C PHE A 169 5.95 1.77 11.43
N PRO A 170 5.43 2.09 12.64
CA PRO A 170 5.42 3.45 13.16
C PRO A 170 6.86 3.92 13.47
N THR A 171 7.10 5.24 13.42
CA THR A 171 8.45 5.81 13.67
C THR A 171 8.97 5.50 15.09
N SER A 172 8.07 5.34 16.06
CA SER A 172 8.40 5.01 17.45
C SER A 172 8.91 3.57 17.66
N VAL A 173 8.61 2.66 16.73
CA VAL A 173 9.03 1.24 16.80
C VAL A 173 10.20 0.97 15.85
N ASN A 174 10.14 1.53 14.64
CA ASN A 174 11.21 1.42 13.66
C ASN A 174 11.38 2.78 12.97
N SER A 175 12.45 3.50 13.31
CA SER A 175 12.74 4.82 12.76
C SER A 175 13.04 4.79 11.26
N SER A 176 13.51 3.65 10.75
CA SER A 176 13.70 3.41 9.31
C SER A 176 12.39 3.11 8.57
N ARG A 177 11.24 3.01 9.27
CA ARG A 177 9.92 2.73 8.70
C ARG A 177 9.96 1.44 7.86
N GLN A 178 10.67 0.41 8.30
CA GLN A 178 10.69 -0.89 7.61
C GLN A 178 9.32 -1.59 7.68
N TRP A 179 9.13 -2.62 6.86
CA TRP A 179 7.89 -3.36 6.76
C TRP A 179 7.83 -4.55 7.72
N ASN A 180 6.61 -4.99 7.99
CA ASN A 180 6.29 -6.15 8.80
C ASN A 180 4.98 -6.78 8.32
N ASP A 181 4.82 -8.10 8.46
CA ASP A 181 3.53 -8.76 8.34
C ASP A 181 2.81 -8.84 9.69
N LEU A 182 1.48 -8.78 9.65
CA LEU A 182 0.62 -8.92 10.81
C LEU A 182 -0.67 -9.64 10.42
N THR A 183 -1.42 -10.05 11.43
CA THR A 183 -2.81 -10.50 11.24
C THR A 183 -3.65 -9.30 10.78
N GLY A 184 -4.26 -9.40 9.60
CA GLY A 184 -4.95 -8.27 8.95
C GLY A 184 -6.16 -7.70 9.68
N SER A 185 -6.66 -8.37 10.73
CA SER A 185 -7.74 -7.89 11.60
C SER A 185 -7.26 -6.95 12.70
N LEU A 186 -5.95 -6.81 12.92
CA LEU A 186 -5.39 -5.91 13.93
C LEU A 186 -5.59 -4.45 13.54
N THR A 187 -5.77 -3.60 14.55
CA THR A 187 -5.90 -2.14 14.41
C THR A 187 -4.75 -1.38 15.07
N VAL A 188 -3.80 -2.10 15.68
CA VAL A 188 -2.60 -1.55 16.32
C VAL A 188 -1.37 -2.40 16.01
N SER A 189 -0.19 -1.77 15.94
CA SER A 189 1.12 -2.42 15.87
C SER A 189 2.10 -1.70 16.79
N GLY A 190 2.79 -2.44 17.68
CA GLY A 190 3.70 -1.85 18.67
C GLY A 190 3.06 -0.77 19.56
N GLY A 191 1.77 -0.91 19.88
CA GLY A 191 1.01 0.08 20.65
C GLY A 191 0.57 1.32 19.85
N VAL A 192 0.82 1.37 18.54
CA VAL A 192 0.47 2.49 17.67
C VAL A 192 -0.62 2.10 16.67
N SER A 193 -1.64 2.95 16.57
CA SER A 193 -2.82 2.75 15.72
C SER A 193 -2.54 2.70 14.22
N PHE A 194 -3.37 1.97 13.49
CA PHE A 194 -3.53 2.05 12.03
C PHE A 194 -4.61 3.09 11.68
N ASP A 195 -4.36 4.34 12.00
CA ASP A 195 -5.27 5.48 11.75
C ASP A 195 -4.73 6.43 10.67
N GLN A 196 -3.63 6.06 10.02
CA GLN A 196 -3.02 6.78 8.91
C GLN A 196 -2.99 5.88 7.68
N VAL A 197 -3.36 6.42 6.53
CA VAL A 197 -3.53 5.66 5.28
C VAL A 197 -2.86 6.41 4.14
N ILE A 198 -2.21 5.67 3.25
CA ILE A 198 -1.78 6.17 1.94
C ILE A 198 -2.56 5.39 0.88
N LEU A 199 -3.31 6.14 0.08
CA LEU A 199 -4.01 5.61 -1.08
C LEU A 199 -3.27 5.99 -2.35
N GLU A 200 -3.25 5.08 -3.30
CA GLU A 200 -2.64 5.23 -4.60
C GLU A 200 -3.69 5.26 -5.71
N PHE A 201 -3.40 6.02 -6.76
CA PHE A 201 -4.24 6.24 -7.92
C PHE A 201 -3.36 6.20 -9.18
N ASN A 202 -3.72 5.37 -10.17
CA ASN A 202 -2.93 5.17 -11.39
C ASN A 202 -2.83 6.43 -12.25
N GLU A 203 -3.85 7.28 -12.16
CA GLU A 203 -4.02 8.39 -13.07
C GLU A 203 -4.35 9.67 -12.30
N ASP A 204 -3.62 10.72 -12.68
CA ASP A 204 -4.03 12.11 -12.58
C ASP A 204 -3.66 12.88 -13.83
#